data_AF-A0A4D9DDD1-F1
#
_entry.id   AF-A0A4D9DDD1-F1
#
_cell.length_a   1.000
_cell.length_b   1.000
_cell.length_c   1.000
_cell.angle_alpha   90.00
_cell.angle_beta   90.00
_cell.angle_gamma   90.00
#
_symmetry.space_group_name_H-M   'P 1'
#
loop_
_entity.id
_entity.type
_entity.pdbx_description
1 polymer ?
#
loop_
_entity_poly.entity_id
_entity_poly.type
_entity_poly.pdbx_seq_one_letter_code
_entity_poly.pdbx_strand_id
1 'polypeptide(L)'
;MLRLLSAGRTGSLVSSVSSGARLQASAAILARPRPGYGISNKSLGNTRLITAFPETQGLYNKANERDSCGVGLVAHLKKKASRQIVVDANEMLVRMSHRGGCGCEPNTGDGAGMLVGLPDHFLRKAVKNELGKSLPPLGKYAVGNVFTGKNEVAVQEAKDVIARIVQQRGFKLTGIRLLPTDNKELGASALATEPAVLQVFIENNKGFTDRDFDREMFRVRRLVEAEAELSPHLKDLFICSLSNQTLTYKGQLTPEQLYGYYGDLTGRGLRLAHGPRPLSLFHQHFPLLGPGAAAEDDVPQRRDQHA
;
A
#
# COMPACT_ATOMS: atom_id res chain seq x y z
N MET A 1 -60.06 -27.88 26.31
CA MET A 1 -60.05 -27.12 27.60
C MET A 1 -59.21 -25.87 27.35
N LEU A 2 -59.66 -24.62 27.56
CA LEU A 2 -60.31 -23.98 28.72
C LEU A 2 -59.38 -24.00 29.97
N ARG A 3 -59.15 -22.91 30.73
CA ARG A 3 -59.53 -21.46 30.67
C ARG A 3 -58.47 -20.67 31.51
N LEU A 4 -58.08 -19.40 31.26
CA LEU A 4 -58.76 -18.11 31.63
C LEU A 4 -59.20 -18.10 33.12
N LEU A 5 -58.81 -17.21 34.06
CA LEU A 5 -58.86 -15.73 34.25
C LEU A 5 -58.14 -15.42 35.62
N SER A 6 -58.03 -14.24 36.28
CA SER A 6 -58.45 -12.81 36.25
C SER A 6 -57.29 -12.03 36.96
N ALA A 7 -56.87 -10.77 36.72
CA ALA A 7 -57.47 -9.44 36.47
C ALA A 7 -58.01 -8.68 37.73
N GLY A 8 -57.58 -7.41 37.88
CA GLY A 8 -57.87 -6.42 38.95
C GLY A 8 -56.64 -5.50 39.18
N ARG A 9 -56.60 -4.16 39.13
CA ARG A 9 -57.44 -3.04 39.68
C ARG A 9 -57.49 -3.04 41.22
N THR A 10 -57.27 -1.94 41.97
CA THR A 10 -57.07 -0.48 41.70
C THR A 10 -56.26 0.20 42.84
N GLY A 11 -55.71 1.41 42.66
CA GLY A 11 -55.37 2.32 43.78
C GLY A 11 -54.44 3.49 43.41
N SER A 12 -54.58 4.65 44.08
CA SER A 12 -53.80 5.88 43.81
C SER A 12 -53.45 6.65 45.09
N LEU A 13 -52.40 7.50 45.01
CA LEU A 13 -52.18 8.84 45.63
C LEU A 13 -50.66 9.16 45.60
N VAL A 14 -50.21 10.24 44.91
CA VAL A 14 -49.81 11.57 45.46
C VAL A 14 -48.59 11.49 46.37
N SER A 15 -47.42 12.12 46.13
CA SER A 15 -46.99 13.23 45.22
C SER A 15 -45.51 13.01 44.73
N SER A 16 -44.62 13.92 44.28
CA SER A 16 -44.50 15.40 44.27
C SER A 16 -43.47 15.97 43.23
N VAL A 17 -43.46 17.32 43.12
CA VAL A 17 -42.36 18.30 42.85
C VAL A 17 -40.91 17.74 42.91
N SER A 18 -39.92 18.07 42.04
CA SER A 18 -39.76 18.87 40.79
C SER A 18 -38.49 18.35 40.07
N SER A 19 -38.04 18.76 38.87
CA SER A 19 -38.12 20.03 38.12
C SER A 19 -37.92 19.77 36.61
N GLY A 20 -38.24 20.75 35.75
CA GLY A 20 -38.37 20.50 34.31
C GLY A 20 -37.42 21.30 33.40
N ALA A 21 -36.88 20.64 32.38
CA ALA A 21 -36.34 21.26 31.18
C ALA A 21 -36.94 20.58 29.94
N ARG A 22 -37.67 21.34 29.11
CA ARG A 22 -38.28 20.82 27.87
C ARG A 22 -37.27 20.97 26.72
N LEU A 23 -36.92 19.87 26.06
CA LEU A 23 -36.35 19.90 24.71
C LEU A 23 -37.47 19.68 23.70
N GLN A 24 -37.82 20.73 22.95
CA GLN A 24 -38.76 20.64 21.84
C GLN A 24 -38.06 20.11 20.59
N ALA A 25 -38.69 19.18 19.87
CA ALA A 25 -38.32 18.85 18.50
C ALA A 25 -38.97 19.85 17.53
N SER A 26 -38.23 20.37 16.55
CA SER A 26 -38.78 21.12 15.40
C SER A 26 -37.74 21.37 14.30
N ALA A 27 -38.26 21.76 13.12
CA ALA A 27 -37.58 22.34 11.97
C ALA A 27 -36.55 21.46 11.23
N ALA A 28 -37.01 20.84 10.13
CA ALA A 28 -36.13 20.45 9.03
C ALA A 28 -35.57 21.70 8.33
N ILE A 29 -34.27 21.71 8.02
CA ILE A 29 -33.62 22.81 7.28
C ILE A 29 -33.52 22.43 5.81
N LEU A 30 -34.22 23.18 4.96
CA LEU A 30 -34.18 23.06 3.49
C LEU A 30 -32.79 23.43 2.95
N ALA A 31 -32.12 22.48 2.31
CA ALA A 31 -30.87 22.73 1.60
C ALA A 31 -31.13 23.60 0.36
N ARG A 32 -30.80 24.90 0.43
CA ARG A 32 -30.73 25.78 -0.75
C ARG A 32 -29.35 25.63 -1.43
N PRO A 33 -29.27 25.50 -2.76
CA PRO A 33 -27.99 25.56 -3.47
C PRO A 33 -27.36 26.95 -3.33
N ARG A 34 -26.04 27.01 -3.13
CA ARG A 34 -25.27 28.26 -3.22
C ARG A 34 -24.75 28.43 -4.67
N PRO A 35 -24.67 29.67 -5.19
CA PRO A 35 -24.20 29.93 -6.54
C PRO A 35 -22.71 29.59 -6.72
N GLY A 36 -22.31 29.33 -7.96
CA GLY A 36 -20.97 28.86 -8.30
C GLY A 36 -19.85 29.84 -7.94
N TYR A 37 -18.78 29.33 -7.33
CA TYR A 37 -17.58 30.10 -7.03
C TYR A 37 -16.61 30.01 -8.22
N GLY A 38 -16.60 31.03 -9.07
CA GLY A 38 -15.70 31.09 -10.22
C GLY A 38 -14.25 31.29 -9.76
N ILE A 39 -13.39 30.29 -9.99
CA ILE A 39 -11.95 30.40 -9.69
C ILE A 39 -11.31 31.31 -10.74
N SER A 40 -10.98 32.53 -10.31
CA SER A 40 -10.17 33.47 -11.11
C SER A 40 -8.73 32.98 -11.18
N ASN A 41 -8.24 32.64 -12.37
CA ASN A 41 -6.85 32.27 -12.61
C ASN A 41 -5.93 33.50 -12.47
N LYS A 42 -5.54 33.85 -11.24
CA LYS A 42 -4.44 34.78 -10.94
C LYS A 42 -3.59 34.28 -9.77
N SER A 43 -2.27 34.24 -9.99
CA SER A 43 -1.23 34.07 -8.96
C SER A 43 -1.25 32.75 -8.16
N LEU A 44 -1.00 31.63 -8.83
CA LEU A 44 -0.29 30.50 -8.21
C LEU A 44 1.15 30.50 -8.72
N GLY A 45 2.12 30.81 -7.85
CA GLY A 45 3.53 30.84 -8.20
C GLY A 45 4.16 29.44 -8.17
N ASN A 46 4.90 29.09 -9.22
CA ASN A 46 5.87 27.98 -9.32
C ASN A 46 5.64 26.72 -8.46
N THR A 47 4.42 26.16 -8.47
CA THR A 47 4.23 24.74 -8.19
C THR A 47 4.78 23.95 -9.39
N ARG A 48 6.11 23.72 -9.43
CA ARG A 48 6.72 22.84 -10.43
C ARG A 48 6.10 21.45 -10.28
N LEU A 49 5.32 21.03 -11.28
CA LEU A 49 4.86 19.65 -11.38
C LEU A 49 6.10 18.75 -11.51
N ILE A 50 6.25 17.78 -10.60
CA ILE A 50 7.40 16.85 -10.55
C ILE A 50 7.47 15.96 -11.82
N THR A 51 6.43 15.98 -12.65
CA THR A 51 6.34 15.30 -13.95
C THR A 51 6.80 16.14 -15.15
N ALA A 52 7.38 17.33 -14.94
CA ALA A 52 7.88 18.16 -16.02
C ALA A 52 9.31 17.74 -16.41
N PHE A 53 9.47 17.10 -17.58
CA PHE A 53 10.79 16.89 -18.19
C PHE A 53 11.55 18.22 -18.32
N PRO A 54 12.89 18.22 -18.14
CA PRO A 54 13.71 19.40 -18.41
C PRO A 54 13.45 19.93 -19.82
N GLU A 55 13.69 21.22 -20.05
CA GLU A 55 13.56 21.76 -21.41
C GLU A 55 14.73 21.31 -22.30
N THR A 56 14.48 21.27 -23.60
CA THR A 56 15.47 20.89 -24.62
C THR A 56 16.73 21.74 -24.49
N GLN A 57 17.87 21.12 -24.16
CA GLN A 57 19.13 21.79 -23.82
C GLN A 57 20.34 21.02 -24.34
N GLY A 58 21.27 21.70 -25.01
CA GLY A 58 22.41 21.05 -25.66
C GLY A 58 21.96 19.98 -26.68
N LEU A 59 22.38 18.73 -26.47
CA LEU A 59 21.96 17.57 -27.27
C LEU A 59 20.68 16.89 -26.76
N TYR A 60 20.20 17.22 -25.56
CA TYR A 60 18.97 16.66 -24.99
C TYR A 60 17.75 17.29 -25.66
N ASN A 61 16.85 16.46 -26.19
CA ASN A 61 15.61 16.89 -26.83
C ASN A 61 14.43 16.05 -26.34
N LYS A 62 13.58 16.69 -25.53
CA LYS A 62 12.33 16.22 -24.91
C LYS A 62 11.33 15.53 -25.86
N ALA A 63 11.46 15.70 -27.18
CA ALA A 63 10.66 15.00 -28.19
C ALA A 63 11.14 13.55 -28.46
N ASN A 64 12.34 13.18 -28.00
CA ASN A 64 12.94 11.85 -28.18
C ASN A 64 12.71 10.92 -26.97
N GLU A 65 12.35 11.47 -25.80
CA GLU A 65 12.09 10.72 -24.57
C GLU A 65 10.98 9.68 -24.72
N ARG A 66 11.31 8.43 -24.37
CA ARG A 66 10.40 7.28 -24.47
C ARG A 66 10.56 6.36 -23.27
N ASP A 67 9.57 6.38 -22.39
CA ASP A 67 9.39 5.32 -21.39
C ASP A 67 9.16 3.98 -22.12
N SER A 68 9.87 2.93 -21.70
CA SER A 68 9.80 1.59 -22.27
C SER A 68 9.19 0.53 -21.34
N CYS A 69 8.71 0.94 -20.16
CA CYS A 69 8.08 0.12 -19.10
C CYS A 69 7.37 -1.16 -19.59
N GLY A 70 7.79 -2.30 -19.04
CA GLY A 70 7.14 -3.59 -19.28
C GLY A 70 5.95 -3.82 -18.35
N VAL A 71 4.82 -4.33 -18.86
CA VAL A 71 3.66 -4.75 -18.07
C VAL A 71 3.07 -6.03 -18.66
N GLY A 72 2.70 -6.99 -17.81
CA GLY A 72 1.97 -8.19 -18.23
C GLY A 72 1.10 -8.81 -17.13
N LEU A 73 0.25 -9.75 -17.53
CA LEU A 73 -0.75 -10.40 -16.68
C LEU A 73 -0.85 -11.89 -16.98
N VAL A 74 -0.69 -12.74 -15.97
CA VAL A 74 -1.06 -14.16 -16.02
C VAL A 74 -2.30 -14.38 -15.17
N ALA A 75 -3.32 -15.06 -15.70
CA ALA A 75 -4.55 -15.39 -14.97
C ALA A 75 -5.14 -16.75 -15.36
N HIS A 76 -5.52 -17.56 -14.37
CA HIS A 76 -6.07 -18.89 -14.62
C HIS A 76 -7.59 -18.83 -14.86
N LEU A 77 -8.01 -18.82 -16.14
CA LEU A 77 -9.41 -18.65 -16.58
C LEU A 77 -10.45 -19.49 -15.78
N LYS A 78 -10.18 -20.77 -15.51
CA LYS A 78 -11.08 -21.65 -14.73
C LYS A 78 -11.08 -21.40 -13.20
N LYS A 79 -10.60 -20.24 -12.73
CA LYS A 79 -10.58 -19.78 -11.32
C LYS A 79 -9.96 -20.78 -10.31
N LYS A 80 -8.95 -21.54 -10.74
CA LYS A 80 -8.21 -22.49 -9.87
C LYS A 80 -6.96 -21.84 -9.27
N ALA A 81 -6.71 -22.11 -7.99
CA ALA A 81 -5.44 -21.85 -7.34
C ALA A 81 -4.31 -22.58 -8.07
N SER A 82 -3.23 -21.88 -8.38
CA SER A 82 -1.99 -22.51 -8.83
C SER A 82 -0.77 -21.70 -8.38
N ARG A 83 0.35 -22.40 -8.12
CA ARG A 83 1.67 -21.76 -8.01
C ARG A 83 2.20 -21.38 -9.39
N GLN A 84 1.76 -22.07 -10.44
CA GLN A 84 2.20 -21.88 -11.82
C GLN A 84 2.02 -20.43 -12.26
N ILE A 85 0.90 -19.78 -11.92
CA ILE A 85 0.62 -18.36 -12.22
C ILE A 85 1.73 -17.41 -11.72
N VAL A 86 2.38 -17.72 -10.60
CA VAL A 86 3.50 -16.93 -10.04
C VAL A 86 4.81 -17.27 -10.74
N VAL A 87 5.01 -18.53 -11.14
CA VAL A 87 6.17 -18.98 -11.92
C VAL A 87 6.12 -18.40 -13.34
N ASP A 88 4.99 -18.52 -14.03
CA ASP A 88 4.73 -17.96 -15.35
C ASP A 88 4.89 -16.43 -15.34
N ALA A 89 4.32 -15.74 -14.33
CA ALA A 89 4.48 -14.30 -14.18
C ALA A 89 5.93 -13.88 -13.92
N ASN A 90 6.71 -14.71 -13.21
CA ASN A 90 8.13 -14.46 -13.04
C ASN A 90 8.91 -14.67 -14.35
N GLU A 91 8.63 -15.76 -15.06
CA GLU A 91 9.28 -16.06 -16.35
C GLU A 91 8.99 -14.95 -17.38
N MET A 92 7.75 -14.47 -17.43
CA MET A 92 7.38 -13.35 -18.30
C MET A 92 8.00 -12.02 -17.83
N LEU A 93 8.13 -11.78 -16.52
CA LEU A 93 8.82 -10.60 -15.99
C LEU A 93 10.31 -10.59 -16.38
N VAL A 94 11.01 -11.72 -16.19
CA VAL A 94 12.41 -11.90 -16.63
C VAL A 94 12.54 -11.74 -18.15
N ARG A 95 11.63 -12.30 -18.95
CA ARG A 95 11.64 -12.11 -20.42
C ARG A 95 11.42 -10.64 -20.85
N MET A 96 10.90 -9.77 -19.98
CA MET A 96 10.81 -8.33 -20.24
C MET A 96 12.08 -7.55 -19.91
N SER A 97 13.13 -8.14 -19.32
CA SER A 97 14.26 -7.36 -18.76
C SER A 97 14.92 -6.38 -19.72
N HIS A 98 14.91 -6.70 -21.02
CA HIS A 98 15.25 -5.82 -22.15
C HIS A 98 14.43 -4.51 -22.29
N ARG A 99 13.51 -4.19 -21.37
CA ARG A 99 12.59 -3.03 -21.43
C ARG A 99 12.66 -2.06 -20.27
N GLY A 100 13.15 -2.48 -19.11
CA GLY A 100 13.32 -1.59 -17.96
C GLY A 100 14.68 -0.94 -17.93
N GLY A 101 14.82 0.02 -17.01
CA GLY A 101 16.10 0.69 -16.79
C GLY A 101 17.08 -0.22 -16.05
N CYS A 102 18.33 -0.19 -16.51
CA CYS A 102 19.48 -0.57 -15.69
C CYS A 102 20.01 0.71 -15.06
N GLY A 103 20.25 0.70 -13.75
CA GLY A 103 20.87 1.82 -13.05
C GLY A 103 22.35 2.00 -13.42
N CYS A 104 23.03 2.85 -12.66
CA CYS A 104 24.48 3.07 -12.78
C CYS A 104 25.35 1.84 -12.48
N GLU A 105 24.77 0.74 -12.01
CA GLU A 105 25.44 -0.52 -11.69
C GLU A 105 24.67 -1.70 -12.33
N PRO A 106 25.34 -2.73 -12.89
CA PRO A 106 24.65 -3.88 -13.51
C PRO A 106 23.65 -4.62 -12.59
N ASN A 107 23.86 -4.56 -11.28
CA ASN A 107 23.04 -5.23 -10.27
C ASN A 107 22.02 -4.29 -9.60
N THR A 108 21.89 -3.04 -10.05
CA THR A 108 20.85 -2.11 -9.61
C THR A 108 19.81 -1.96 -10.72
N GLY A 109 18.65 -2.58 -10.55
CA GLY A 109 17.48 -2.37 -11.42
C GLY A 109 16.59 -1.27 -10.86
N ASP A 110 16.05 -0.40 -11.73
CA ASP A 110 15.29 0.77 -11.27
C ASP A 110 13.90 0.43 -10.68
N GLY A 111 13.36 -0.73 -11.02
CA GLY A 111 12.12 -1.19 -10.42
C GLY A 111 11.55 -2.46 -11.04
N ALA A 112 11.32 -3.49 -10.22
CA ALA A 112 10.55 -4.67 -10.58
C ALA A 112 9.45 -4.93 -9.55
N GLY A 113 8.30 -5.44 -9.99
CA GLY A 113 7.18 -5.72 -9.10
C GLY A 113 6.18 -6.75 -9.64
N MET A 114 5.56 -7.46 -8.70
CA MET A 114 4.54 -8.47 -8.92
C MET A 114 3.41 -8.30 -7.89
N LEU A 115 2.22 -7.96 -8.38
CA LEU A 115 0.97 -8.02 -7.63
C LEU A 115 0.36 -9.41 -7.82
N VAL A 116 0.13 -10.12 -6.73
CA VAL A 116 -0.50 -11.45 -6.73
C VAL A 116 -1.90 -11.41 -6.10
N GLY A 117 -2.79 -12.31 -6.55
CA GLY A 117 -4.01 -12.63 -5.80
C GLY A 117 -3.65 -13.23 -4.43
N LEU A 118 -4.39 -12.86 -3.38
CA LEU A 118 -4.06 -13.16 -1.97
C LEU A 118 -3.66 -14.64 -1.73
N PRO A 119 -2.42 -14.96 -1.31
CA PRO A 119 -1.97 -16.35 -1.11
C PRO A 119 -2.36 -16.92 0.27
N ASP A 120 -3.67 -17.00 0.52
CA ASP A 120 -4.28 -17.32 1.82
C ASP A 120 -3.67 -18.54 2.56
N HIS A 121 -3.55 -19.69 1.90
CA HIS A 121 -3.01 -20.92 2.49
C HIS A 121 -1.55 -20.76 2.94
N PHE A 122 -0.76 -19.92 2.27
CA PHE A 122 0.61 -19.62 2.66
C PHE A 122 0.63 -18.66 3.86
N LEU A 123 -0.10 -17.55 3.79
CA LEU A 123 -0.16 -16.54 4.86
C LEU A 123 -0.66 -17.13 6.19
N ARG A 124 -1.65 -18.05 6.15
CA ARG A 124 -2.09 -18.80 7.33
C ARG A 124 -0.99 -19.61 8.00
N LYS A 125 -0.06 -20.18 7.22
CA LYS A 125 1.07 -20.94 7.75
C LYS A 125 2.17 -20.03 8.29
N ALA A 126 2.51 -18.96 7.57
CA ALA A 126 3.45 -17.94 8.03
C ALA A 126 3.00 -17.34 9.37
N VAL A 127 1.76 -16.81 9.45
CA VAL A 127 1.23 -16.20 10.68
C VAL A 127 1.10 -17.20 11.85
N LYS A 128 0.80 -18.48 11.58
CA LYS A 128 0.78 -19.50 12.64
C LYS A 128 2.17 -19.83 13.15
N ASN A 129 3.15 -19.99 12.24
CA ASN A 129 4.50 -20.42 12.59
C ASN A 129 5.33 -19.29 13.20
N GLU A 130 5.21 -18.06 12.68
CA GLU A 130 6.08 -16.93 13.02
C GLU A 130 5.46 -16.00 14.08
N LEU A 131 4.12 -15.87 14.12
CA LEU A 131 3.42 -15.00 15.07
C LEU A 131 2.58 -15.76 16.11
N GLY A 132 2.54 -17.10 16.05
CA GLY A 132 1.74 -17.94 16.96
C GLY A 132 0.22 -17.76 16.84
N LYS A 133 -0.27 -17.15 15.76
CA LYS A 133 -1.65 -16.65 15.63
C LYS A 133 -2.44 -17.31 14.50
N SER A 134 -3.76 -17.14 14.51
CA SER A 134 -4.66 -17.56 13.43
C SER A 134 -5.22 -16.35 12.69
N LEU A 135 -5.36 -16.46 11.37
CA LEU A 135 -6.07 -15.49 10.54
C LEU A 135 -7.57 -15.84 10.46
N PRO A 136 -8.49 -14.85 10.44
CA PRO A 136 -9.89 -15.06 10.05
C PRO A 136 -10.05 -15.74 8.69
N PRO A 137 -11.26 -16.22 8.31
CA PRO A 137 -11.52 -16.77 6.97
C PRO A 137 -11.14 -15.81 5.83
N LEU A 138 -10.94 -16.35 4.63
CA LEU A 138 -10.62 -15.57 3.42
C LEU A 138 -11.67 -14.46 3.19
N GLY A 139 -11.22 -13.26 2.85
CA GLY A 139 -12.06 -12.04 2.75
C GLY A 139 -12.37 -11.38 4.10
N LYS A 140 -12.22 -12.08 5.23
CA LYS A 140 -12.41 -11.52 6.59
C LYS A 140 -11.12 -11.03 7.26
N TYR A 141 -10.02 -10.97 6.52
CA TYR A 141 -8.81 -10.22 6.90
C TYR A 141 -8.21 -9.54 5.66
N ALA A 142 -7.49 -8.45 5.88
CA ALA A 142 -6.61 -7.80 4.91
C ALA A 142 -5.15 -8.06 5.28
N VAL A 143 -4.29 -8.06 4.28
CA VAL A 143 -2.83 -8.05 4.42
C VAL A 143 -2.25 -6.86 3.67
N GLY A 144 -1.12 -6.34 4.14
CA GLY A 144 -0.37 -5.31 3.42
C GLY A 144 1.13 -5.42 3.64
N ASN A 145 1.89 -5.30 2.55
CA ASN A 145 3.34 -5.10 2.61
C ASN A 145 3.61 -3.59 2.75
N VAL A 146 4.43 -3.22 3.72
CA VAL A 146 4.75 -1.84 4.12
C VAL A 146 6.27 -1.72 4.23
N PHE A 147 6.84 -0.68 3.60
CA PHE A 147 8.24 -0.31 3.76
C PHE A 147 8.41 0.58 4.99
N THR A 148 9.58 0.54 5.60
CA THR A 148 10.06 1.49 6.60
C THR A 148 11.59 1.48 6.60
N GLY A 149 12.24 2.46 7.24
CA GLY A 149 13.70 2.50 7.35
C GLY A 149 14.25 1.27 8.08
N LYS A 150 15.44 0.80 7.70
CA LYS A 150 16.07 -0.42 8.24
C LYS A 150 16.37 -0.40 9.75
N ASN A 151 16.45 0.76 10.37
CA ASN A 151 16.84 0.91 11.77
C ASN A 151 15.69 0.51 12.73
N GLU A 152 16.04 -0.02 13.90
CA GLU A 152 15.06 -0.58 14.85
C GLU A 152 14.03 0.46 15.34
N VAL A 153 14.41 1.74 15.44
CA VAL A 153 13.52 2.83 15.85
C VAL A 153 12.43 3.04 14.80
N ALA A 154 12.79 3.21 13.52
CA ALA A 154 11.84 3.34 12.41
C ALA A 154 10.98 2.07 12.22
N VAL A 155 11.56 0.89 12.43
CA VAL A 155 10.82 -0.39 12.42
C VAL A 155 9.81 -0.46 13.55
N GLN A 156 10.12 0.03 14.75
CA GLN A 156 9.23 -0.02 15.90
C GLN A 156 8.15 1.07 15.83
N GLU A 157 8.52 2.32 15.56
CA GLU A 157 7.58 3.43 15.44
C GLU A 157 6.57 3.20 14.30
N ALA A 158 6.99 2.58 13.18
CA ALA A 158 6.08 2.17 12.12
C ALA A 158 5.01 1.19 12.62
N LYS A 159 5.39 0.18 13.43
CA LYS A 159 4.43 -0.76 14.02
C LYS A 159 3.45 -0.05 14.94
N ASP A 160 3.92 0.90 15.74
CA ASP A 160 3.12 1.59 16.75
C ASP A 160 2.14 2.60 16.12
N VAL A 161 2.56 3.34 15.09
CA VAL A 161 1.68 4.19 14.26
C VAL A 161 0.61 3.34 13.57
N ILE A 162 1.01 2.23 12.93
CA ILE A 162 0.08 1.30 12.27
C ILE A 162 -0.92 0.72 13.28
N ALA A 163 -0.45 0.20 14.42
CA ALA A 163 -1.31 -0.39 15.45
C ALA A 163 -2.32 0.62 16.00
N ARG A 164 -1.86 1.83 16.33
CA ARG A 164 -2.70 2.91 16.85
C ARG A 164 -3.76 3.36 15.84
N ILE A 165 -3.41 3.57 14.57
CA ILE A 165 -4.39 3.99 13.55
C ILE A 165 -5.41 2.87 13.28
N VAL A 166 -4.97 1.61 13.22
CA VAL A 166 -5.87 0.46 13.07
C VAL A 166 -6.86 0.38 14.24
N GLN A 167 -6.40 0.60 15.47
CA GLN A 167 -7.23 0.65 16.68
C GLN A 167 -8.16 1.87 16.70
N GLN A 168 -7.70 3.06 16.31
CA GLN A 168 -8.53 4.28 16.21
C GLN A 168 -9.65 4.13 15.15
N ARG A 169 -9.37 3.43 14.03
CA ARG A 169 -10.39 3.03 13.05
C ARG A 169 -11.29 1.90 13.56
N GLY A 170 -11.05 1.36 14.75
CA GLY A 170 -11.83 0.30 15.40
C GLY A 170 -11.64 -1.09 14.80
N PHE A 171 -10.57 -1.29 14.04
CA PHE A 171 -10.20 -2.60 13.49
C PHE A 171 -9.29 -3.35 14.45
N LYS A 172 -9.27 -4.69 14.34
CA LYS A 172 -8.36 -5.54 15.12
C LYS A 172 -7.13 -5.87 14.29
N LEU A 173 -5.95 -5.46 14.77
CA LEU A 173 -4.66 -5.90 14.25
C LEU A 173 -4.42 -7.35 14.71
N THR A 174 -4.32 -8.32 13.80
CA THR A 174 -3.88 -9.68 14.17
C THR A 174 -2.39 -9.63 14.54
N GLY A 175 -1.56 -8.97 13.72
CA GLY A 175 -0.15 -8.76 14.00
C GLY A 175 0.61 -8.13 12.85
N ILE A 176 1.91 -7.94 13.05
CA ILE A 176 2.86 -7.46 12.06
C ILE A 176 4.03 -8.44 12.06
N ARG A 177 4.41 -8.91 10.86
CA ARG A 177 5.51 -9.83 10.56
C ARG A 177 6.63 -9.03 9.91
N LEU A 178 7.89 -9.35 10.18
CA LEU A 178 9.01 -8.91 9.34
C LEU A 178 9.09 -9.89 8.16
N LEU A 179 8.98 -9.38 6.93
CA LEU A 179 8.98 -10.21 5.73
C LEU A 179 10.42 -10.67 5.43
N PRO A 180 10.69 -11.97 5.23
CA PRO A 180 12.04 -12.43 4.91
C PRO A 180 12.47 -11.99 3.50
N THR A 181 13.55 -11.23 3.43
CA THR A 181 14.23 -10.82 2.19
C THR A 181 15.66 -11.38 2.11
N ASP A 182 16.20 -11.46 0.89
CA ASP A 182 17.58 -11.88 0.64
C ASP A 182 18.26 -10.88 -0.32
N ASN A 183 19.20 -10.09 0.18
CA ASN A 183 19.78 -8.93 -0.52
C ASN A 183 21.19 -9.16 -1.09
N LYS A 184 21.67 -10.42 -1.14
CA LYS A 184 23.01 -10.77 -1.64
C LYS A 184 23.31 -10.33 -3.07
N GLU A 185 22.29 -10.20 -3.91
CA GLU A 185 22.43 -9.89 -5.34
C GLU A 185 22.27 -8.39 -5.65
N LEU A 186 21.96 -7.54 -4.66
CA LEU A 186 21.70 -6.11 -4.87
C LEU A 186 22.99 -5.34 -5.16
N GLY A 187 22.90 -4.38 -6.08
CA GLY A 187 23.90 -3.32 -6.21
C GLY A 187 23.95 -2.39 -4.99
N ALA A 188 25.06 -1.68 -4.82
CA ALA A 188 25.32 -0.83 -3.67
C ALA A 188 24.29 0.32 -3.57
N SER A 189 23.93 0.91 -4.71
CA SER A 189 22.89 1.94 -4.80
C SER A 189 21.53 1.46 -4.29
N ALA A 190 21.10 0.24 -4.67
CA ALA A 190 19.85 -0.36 -4.17
C ALA A 190 19.95 -0.82 -2.71
N LEU A 191 21.12 -1.30 -2.27
CA LEU A 191 21.35 -1.75 -0.88
C LEU A 191 21.27 -0.58 0.13
N ALA A 192 21.70 0.62 -0.30
CA ALA A 192 21.63 1.84 0.49
C ALA A 192 20.20 2.36 0.70
N THR A 193 19.31 2.15 -0.26
CA THR A 193 17.88 2.55 -0.21
C THR A 193 16.93 1.41 0.19
N GLU A 194 17.41 0.17 0.28
CA GLU A 194 16.60 -1.00 0.63
C GLU A 194 15.85 -0.80 1.98
N PRO A 195 14.51 -0.88 2.00
CA PRO A 195 13.72 -0.74 3.22
C PRO A 195 13.57 -2.06 3.97
N ALA A 196 13.33 -1.97 5.29
CA ALA A 196 12.74 -3.09 6.02
C ALA A 196 11.28 -3.28 5.56
N VAL A 197 10.91 -4.52 5.23
CA VAL A 197 9.57 -4.84 4.73
C VAL A 197 8.71 -5.49 5.82
N LEU A 198 7.72 -4.77 6.32
CA LEU A 198 6.74 -5.24 7.28
C LEU A 198 5.50 -5.79 6.57
N GLN A 199 4.94 -6.89 7.05
CA GLN A 199 3.71 -7.49 6.55
C GLN A 199 2.63 -7.44 7.66
N VAL A 200 1.63 -6.58 7.45
CA VAL A 200 0.59 -6.20 8.41
C VAL A 200 -0.68 -7.01 8.16
N PHE A 201 -1.33 -7.53 9.22
CA PHE A 201 -2.57 -8.32 9.13
C PHE A 201 -3.70 -7.69 9.95
N ILE A 202 -4.81 -7.32 9.29
CA ILE A 202 -5.95 -6.61 9.89
C ILE A 202 -7.24 -7.40 9.70
N GLU A 203 -8.05 -7.56 10.73
CA GLU A 203 -9.30 -8.33 10.70
C GLU A 203 -10.49 -7.46 10.30
N ASN A 204 -11.40 -8.02 9.50
CA ASN A 204 -12.70 -7.42 9.20
C ASN A 204 -13.69 -7.72 10.34
N ASN A 205 -13.34 -7.34 11.57
CA ASN A 205 -14.13 -7.54 12.80
C ASN A 205 -15.47 -6.77 12.78
N LYS A 206 -15.63 -5.82 11.85
CA LYS A 206 -16.86 -5.03 11.64
C LYS A 206 -17.85 -5.64 10.64
N GLY A 207 -17.51 -6.77 10.02
CA GLY A 207 -18.41 -7.50 9.13
C GLY A 207 -18.66 -6.85 7.77
N PHE A 208 -17.86 -5.85 7.37
CA PHE A 208 -18.00 -5.12 6.11
C PHE A 208 -18.00 -6.05 4.87
N THR A 209 -18.61 -5.58 3.78
CA THR A 209 -18.45 -6.19 2.44
C THR A 209 -17.00 -6.04 1.97
N ASP A 210 -16.58 -6.85 0.98
CA ASP A 210 -15.24 -6.75 0.38
C ASP A 210 -14.94 -5.33 -0.12
N ARG A 211 -15.92 -4.66 -0.76
CA ARG A 211 -15.77 -3.30 -1.30
C ARG A 211 -15.68 -2.24 -0.19
N ASP A 212 -16.47 -2.39 0.87
CA ASP A 212 -16.46 -1.46 1.99
C ASP A 212 -15.20 -1.61 2.84
N PHE A 213 -14.72 -2.84 3.03
CA PHE A 213 -13.50 -3.14 3.77
C PHE A 213 -12.25 -2.65 3.02
N ASP A 214 -12.16 -2.87 1.71
CA ASP A 214 -11.04 -2.37 0.89
C ASP A 214 -10.99 -0.82 0.88
N ARG A 215 -12.16 -0.15 0.83
CA ARG A 215 -12.27 1.32 1.02
C ARG A 215 -11.82 1.78 2.41
N GLU A 216 -12.07 1.00 3.45
CA GLU A 216 -11.58 1.29 4.80
C GLU A 216 -10.07 1.02 4.95
N MET A 217 -9.52 0.01 4.26
CA MET A 217 -8.08 -0.23 4.21
C MET A 217 -7.35 0.89 3.46
N PHE A 218 -7.92 1.44 2.38
CA PHE A 218 -7.42 2.67 1.75
C PHE A 218 -7.39 3.86 2.72
N ARG A 219 -8.43 4.00 3.58
CA ARG A 219 -8.47 5.05 4.61
C ARG A 219 -7.44 4.83 5.71
N VAL A 220 -7.25 3.61 6.19
CA VAL A 220 -6.16 3.24 7.12
C VAL A 220 -4.82 3.60 6.49
N ARG A 221 -4.57 3.19 5.24
CA ARG A 221 -3.34 3.50 4.50
C ARG A 221 -3.05 5.00 4.47
N ARG A 222 -4.01 5.83 4.04
CA ARG A 222 -3.79 7.28 3.91
C ARG A 222 -3.57 7.98 5.24
N LEU A 223 -4.13 7.47 6.33
CA LEU A 223 -3.85 7.99 7.68
C LEU A 223 -2.44 7.59 8.15
N VAL A 224 -1.99 6.36 7.88
CA VAL A 224 -0.62 5.94 8.24
C VAL A 224 0.43 6.72 7.45
N GLU A 225 0.22 6.91 6.14
CA GLU A 225 1.11 7.71 5.30
C GLU A 225 1.18 9.17 5.78
N ALA A 226 0.02 9.82 6.00
CA ALA A 226 -0.04 11.22 6.44
C ALA A 226 0.46 11.45 7.89
N GLU A 227 0.46 10.44 8.76
CA GLU A 227 1.08 10.55 10.09
C GLU A 227 2.58 10.22 10.07
N ALA A 228 3.03 9.35 9.17
CA ALA A 228 4.46 9.09 8.93
C ALA A 228 5.20 10.32 8.39
N GLU A 229 4.54 11.13 7.53
CA GLU A 229 5.05 12.43 7.05
C GLU A 229 5.40 13.42 8.18
N LEU A 230 4.83 13.24 9.39
CA LEU A 230 5.10 14.08 10.57
C LEU A 230 6.28 13.58 11.42
N SER A 231 6.77 12.37 11.18
CA SER A 231 7.86 11.76 11.95
C SER A 231 9.23 11.91 11.26
N PRO A 232 10.29 12.29 12.00
CA PRO A 232 11.64 12.31 11.45
C PRO A 232 12.18 10.90 11.12
N HIS A 233 11.60 9.84 11.71
CA HIS A 233 12.05 8.45 11.57
C HIS A 233 11.29 7.66 10.51
N LEU A 234 10.10 8.11 10.07
CA LEU A 234 9.21 7.36 9.16
C LEU A 234 9.16 7.91 7.73
N LYS A 235 10.17 8.70 7.32
CA LYS A 235 10.25 9.28 5.96
C LYS A 235 10.20 8.23 4.84
N ASP A 236 10.75 7.05 5.11
CA ASP A 236 10.79 5.92 4.17
C ASP A 236 9.54 5.03 4.23
N LEU A 237 8.52 5.41 5.03
CA LEU A 237 7.33 4.58 5.23
C LEU A 237 6.41 4.64 4.01
N PHE A 238 6.23 3.49 3.34
CA PHE A 238 5.36 3.39 2.18
C PHE A 238 4.54 2.10 2.16
N ILE A 239 3.20 2.22 2.08
CA ILE A 239 2.30 1.07 2.03
C ILE A 239 2.15 0.60 0.57
N CYS A 240 2.85 -0.48 0.22
CA CYS A 240 2.83 -1.04 -1.14
C CYS A 240 1.48 -1.63 -1.54
N SER A 241 0.77 -2.21 -0.56
CA SER A 241 -0.60 -2.73 -0.70
C SER A 241 -1.22 -2.86 0.69
N LEU A 242 -2.54 -2.78 0.78
CA LEU A 242 -3.30 -3.15 1.98
C LEU A 242 -4.73 -3.53 1.55
N SER A 243 -5.00 -4.82 1.39
CA SER A 243 -6.27 -5.33 0.81
C SER A 243 -6.60 -6.74 1.31
N ASN A 244 -7.88 -7.15 1.19
CA ASN A 244 -8.32 -8.53 1.41
C ASN A 244 -8.34 -9.38 0.13
N GLN A 245 -7.83 -8.86 -1.01
CA GLN A 245 -7.93 -9.48 -2.33
C GLN A 245 -6.57 -9.69 -3.04
N THR A 246 -5.62 -8.77 -2.83
CA THR A 246 -4.33 -8.74 -3.53
C THR A 246 -3.18 -8.37 -2.59
N LEU A 247 -1.96 -8.74 -2.97
CA LEU A 247 -0.72 -8.42 -2.25
C LEU A 247 0.38 -8.05 -3.25
N THR A 248 1.09 -6.95 -3.01
CA THR A 248 2.14 -6.45 -3.91
C THR A 248 3.52 -6.68 -3.32
N TYR A 249 4.38 -7.37 -4.09
CA TYR A 249 5.82 -7.48 -3.88
C TYR A 249 6.50 -6.57 -4.92
N LYS A 250 7.37 -5.65 -4.53
CA LYS A 250 8.08 -4.75 -5.46
C LYS A 250 9.36 -4.21 -4.84
N GLY A 251 10.33 -3.76 -5.62
CA GLY A 251 11.50 -3.05 -5.11
C GLY A 251 12.33 -2.41 -6.22
N GLN A 252 13.37 -1.67 -5.83
CA GLN A 252 14.44 -1.23 -6.72
C GLN A 252 15.34 -2.45 -7.00
N LEU A 253 14.88 -3.26 -7.96
CA LEU A 253 15.32 -4.62 -8.25
C LEU A 253 15.30 -4.83 -9.76
N THR A 254 16.15 -5.71 -10.27
CA THR A 254 15.98 -6.28 -11.62
C THR A 254 14.82 -7.29 -11.64
N PRO A 255 14.23 -7.58 -12.81
CA PRO A 255 13.28 -8.67 -13.00
C PRO A 255 13.74 -10.02 -12.44
N GLU A 256 15.02 -10.33 -12.63
CA GLU A 256 15.69 -11.55 -12.22
C GLU A 256 15.77 -11.64 -10.68
N GLN A 257 16.16 -10.54 -10.02
CA GLN A 257 16.28 -10.45 -8.56
C GLN A 257 14.95 -10.61 -7.82
N LEU A 258 13.83 -10.10 -8.36
CA LEU A 258 12.55 -10.00 -7.64
C LEU A 258 12.08 -11.34 -7.02
N TYR A 259 12.30 -12.45 -7.73
CA TYR A 259 11.87 -13.76 -7.26
C TYR A 259 12.72 -14.29 -6.10
N GLY A 260 14.04 -14.12 -6.19
CA GLY A 260 15.00 -14.55 -5.17
C GLY A 260 14.94 -13.68 -3.92
N TYR A 261 14.85 -12.36 -4.13
CA TYR A 261 14.83 -11.35 -3.06
C TYR A 261 13.71 -11.56 -2.03
N TYR A 262 12.55 -12.12 -2.44
CA TYR A 262 11.44 -12.38 -1.52
C TYR A 262 11.30 -13.86 -1.17
N GLY A 263 11.59 -14.22 0.09
CA GLY A 263 11.45 -15.59 0.60
C GLY A 263 10.02 -16.15 0.52
N ASP A 264 9.01 -15.28 0.56
CA ASP A 264 7.61 -15.64 0.31
C ASP A 264 7.37 -16.13 -1.13
N LEU A 265 8.10 -15.60 -2.14
CA LEU A 265 7.95 -15.97 -3.56
C LEU A 265 8.69 -17.26 -3.92
N THR A 266 9.94 -17.41 -3.44
CA THR A 266 10.69 -18.68 -3.58
C THR A 266 10.01 -19.84 -2.84
N GLY A 267 9.28 -19.54 -1.76
CA GLY A 267 8.60 -20.51 -0.91
C GLY A 267 7.81 -21.59 -1.68
N ARG A 268 8.18 -22.86 -1.48
CA ARG A 268 7.47 -24.03 -2.05
C ARG A 268 6.00 -24.12 -1.57
N GLY A 269 5.65 -23.46 -0.46
CA GLY A 269 4.30 -23.37 0.07
C GLY A 269 3.39 -22.33 -0.59
N LEU A 270 3.94 -21.41 -1.39
CA LEU A 270 3.15 -20.34 -2.03
C LEU A 270 2.22 -20.92 -3.10
N ARG A 271 0.92 -20.80 -2.86
CA ARG A 271 -0.15 -21.04 -3.84
C ARG A 271 -1.15 -19.90 -3.69
N LEU A 272 -1.51 -19.25 -4.80
CA LEU A 272 -2.57 -18.23 -4.81
C LEU A 272 -3.88 -18.86 -4.31
N ALA A 273 -4.72 -18.12 -3.59
CA ALA A 273 -5.96 -18.70 -3.05
C ALA A 273 -6.91 -19.23 -4.14
N HIS A 274 -7.69 -20.24 -3.80
CA HIS A 274 -8.90 -20.56 -4.56
C HIS A 274 -9.92 -19.44 -4.34
N GLY A 275 -10.45 -18.89 -5.43
CA GLY A 275 -11.34 -17.74 -5.38
C GLY A 275 -11.49 -17.09 -6.75
N PRO A 276 -12.09 -15.89 -6.83
CA PRO A 276 -12.40 -15.26 -8.12
C PRO A 276 -11.18 -14.76 -8.91
N ARG A 277 -9.99 -14.66 -8.29
CA ARG A 277 -8.81 -13.97 -8.85
C ARG A 277 -7.46 -14.71 -8.64
N PRO A 278 -7.28 -15.93 -9.19
CA PRO A 278 -5.96 -16.52 -9.34
C PRO A 278 -5.24 -15.84 -10.52
N LEU A 279 -4.68 -14.66 -10.24
CA LEU A 279 -3.95 -13.83 -11.18
C LEU A 279 -2.64 -13.32 -10.58
N SER A 280 -1.71 -12.95 -11.45
CA SER A 280 -0.51 -12.18 -11.13
C SER A 280 -0.29 -11.13 -12.21
N LEU A 281 -0.24 -9.85 -11.81
CA LEU A 281 0.14 -8.71 -12.64
C LEU A 281 1.58 -8.35 -12.32
N PHE A 282 2.44 -8.27 -13.33
CA PHE A 282 3.86 -7.99 -13.17
C PHE A 282 4.27 -6.78 -14.01
N HIS A 283 5.23 -6.02 -13.50
CA HIS A 283 5.67 -4.75 -14.07
C HIS A 283 7.18 -4.57 -13.84
N GLN A 284 7.86 -4.04 -14.85
CA GLN A 284 9.22 -3.53 -14.78
C GLN A 284 9.20 -2.06 -15.17
N HIS A 285 9.84 -1.22 -14.34
CA HIS A 285 9.88 0.22 -14.52
C HIS A 285 11.10 0.66 -15.36
N PHE A 286 10.96 1.80 -16.03
CA PHE A 286 12.03 2.56 -16.66
C PHE A 286 11.87 4.03 -16.21
N PRO A 287 12.70 4.54 -15.29
CA PRO A 287 12.69 5.96 -14.96
C PRO A 287 13.42 6.73 -16.06
N LEU A 288 12.89 7.91 -16.42
CA LEU A 288 13.50 8.78 -17.43
C LEU A 288 14.59 9.71 -16.87
N LEU A 289 14.88 9.58 -15.57
CA LEU A 289 15.99 10.23 -14.86
C LEU A 289 16.52 9.24 -13.81
N GLY A 290 17.80 8.85 -13.92
CA GLY A 290 18.47 8.05 -12.89
C GLY A 290 18.77 8.87 -11.63
N PRO A 291 19.08 8.24 -10.48
CA PRO A 291 19.27 8.91 -9.19
C PRO A 291 20.47 9.87 -9.13
N GLY A 292 21.34 9.90 -10.15
CA GLY A 292 22.43 10.86 -10.30
C GLY A 292 22.11 12.10 -11.13
N ALA A 293 20.90 12.25 -11.68
CA ALA A 293 20.54 13.36 -12.59
C ALA A 293 20.21 14.68 -11.88
N ALA A 294 20.82 14.95 -10.72
CA ALA A 294 20.88 16.29 -10.14
C ALA A 294 21.98 17.09 -10.86
N ALA A 295 21.72 18.35 -11.21
CA ALA A 295 22.65 19.13 -12.00
C ALA A 295 23.95 19.45 -11.24
N GLU A 296 25.11 19.19 -11.86
CA GLU A 296 26.41 19.71 -11.41
C GLU A 296 26.58 21.20 -11.79
N ASP A 297 25.64 22.04 -11.35
CA ASP A 297 25.67 23.49 -11.53
C ASP A 297 26.63 24.15 -10.51
N ASP A 298 27.94 23.88 -10.62
CA ASP A 298 29.02 24.88 -10.45
C ASP A 298 30.42 24.23 -10.57
N VAL A 299 30.95 24.15 -11.80
CA VAL A 299 32.40 24.01 -12.05
C VAL A 299 32.90 25.36 -12.56
N PRO A 300 33.62 26.17 -11.74
CA PRO A 300 34.10 27.47 -12.17
C PRO A 300 35.09 27.34 -13.33
N GLN A 301 34.71 27.82 -14.51
CA GLN A 301 35.59 27.85 -15.67
C GLN A 301 36.84 28.68 -15.35
N ARG A 302 38.01 28.02 -15.35
CA ARG A 302 39.28 28.74 -15.32
C ARG A 302 39.37 29.58 -16.60
N ARG A 303 39.54 30.90 -16.43
CA ARG A 303 39.95 31.77 -17.53
C ARG A 303 41.43 31.55 -17.78
N ASP A 304 41.75 30.82 -18.84
CA ASP A 304 43.13 30.71 -19.29
C ASP A 304 43.64 32.08 -19.74
N GLN A 305 44.72 32.55 -19.11
CA GLN A 305 45.44 33.77 -19.48
C GLN A 305 46.59 33.40 -20.42
N HIS A 306 46.41 33.50 -21.74
CA HIS A 306 47.53 33.55 -22.69
C HIS A 306 47.16 34.26 -24.00
N ALA A 307 48.16 34.95 -24.56
CA ALA A 307 48.12 35.81 -25.76
C ALA A 307 47.25 37.08 -25.62
#